data_AF-A0A2E3EMR8-F1
#
_entry.id   AF-A0A2E3EMR8-F1
#
_cell.length_a   1.000
_cell.length_b   1.000
_cell.length_c   1.000
_cell.angle_alpha   90.00
_cell.angle_beta   90.00
_cell.angle_gamma   90.00
#
_symmetry.space_group_name_H-M   'P 1'
#
loop_
_entity.id
_entity.type
_entity.pdbx_description
1 polymer ?
#
loop_
_entity_poly.entity_id
_entity_poly.type
_entity_poly.pdbx_seq_one_letter_code
_entity_poly.pdbx_strand_id
1 'polypeptide(L)'
;MTAASMINNDMDSSADEEIAGCLDLSSPKSFFLFAGAGSGKTRSLVKALDHVRRTFGETLRFRGQRVGVITYTNAACDEINRRLEFDSTVEVSTIHSFAWSLISGLNHDIREWLRTNLAAEIEELKALEAKGRSGTKASAERISKIASKGKRLAENGGEKVDHGSGGIVPLRAA
;
A
#
# COMPACT_ATOMS: atom_id res chain seq x y z
N MET A 1 -23.06 -38.65 -17.34
CA MET A 1 -22.10 -37.54 -17.10
C MET A 1 -21.90 -36.79 -18.41
N THR A 2 -21.49 -35.51 -18.35
CA THR A 2 -21.10 -34.60 -19.46
C THR A 2 -22.19 -33.97 -20.35
N ALA A 3 -22.92 -32.99 -19.80
CA ALA A 3 -23.56 -31.91 -20.58
C ALA A 3 -23.43 -30.55 -19.87
N ALA A 4 -23.56 -30.52 -18.54
CA ALA A 4 -23.42 -29.30 -17.73
C ALA A 4 -22.00 -28.68 -17.73
N SER A 5 -20.96 -29.45 -18.10
CA SER A 5 -19.57 -28.97 -18.13
C SER A 5 -19.23 -28.13 -19.37
N MET A 6 -19.96 -28.29 -20.48
CA MET A 6 -19.63 -27.59 -21.73
C MET A 6 -20.29 -26.20 -21.82
N ILE A 7 -21.47 -26.02 -21.23
CA ILE A 7 -22.20 -24.74 -21.27
C ILE A 7 -21.54 -23.68 -20.37
N ASN A 8 -20.95 -24.07 -19.23
CA ASN A 8 -20.27 -23.14 -18.33
C ASN A 8 -18.94 -22.60 -18.89
N ASN A 9 -18.28 -23.34 -19.79
CA ASN A 9 -16.97 -22.93 -20.30
C ASN A 9 -17.07 -21.83 -21.36
N ASP A 10 -18.22 -21.74 -22.05
CA ASP A 10 -18.45 -20.80 -23.16
C ASP A 10 -18.75 -19.36 -22.64
N MET A 11 -19.55 -19.25 -21.58
CA MET A 11 -19.85 -17.95 -20.94
C MET A 11 -18.66 -17.38 -20.17
N ASP A 12 -17.85 -18.23 -19.54
CA ASP A 12 -16.62 -17.81 -18.86
C ASP A 12 -15.55 -17.30 -19.86
N SER A 13 -15.51 -17.84 -21.09
CA SER A 13 -14.60 -17.37 -22.15
C SER A 13 -14.90 -15.92 -22.53
N SER A 14 -16.18 -15.59 -22.73
CA SER A 14 -16.60 -14.25 -23.11
C SER A 14 -16.22 -13.19 -22.07
N ALA A 15 -16.35 -13.50 -20.77
CA ALA A 15 -15.98 -12.57 -19.70
C ALA A 15 -14.46 -12.42 -19.57
N ASP A 16 -13.70 -13.52 -19.67
CA ASP A 16 -12.24 -13.49 -19.63
C ASP A 16 -11.67 -12.68 -20.82
N GLU A 17 -12.28 -12.77 -22.00
CA GLU A 17 -11.93 -11.97 -23.19
C GLU A 17 -12.22 -10.47 -23.01
N GLU A 18 -13.36 -10.11 -22.42
CA GLU A 18 -13.69 -8.71 -22.12
C GLU A 18 -12.71 -8.11 -21.11
N ILE A 19 -12.38 -8.85 -20.05
CA ILE A 19 -11.37 -8.46 -19.08
C ILE A 19 -10.01 -8.25 -19.76
N ALA A 20 -9.58 -9.16 -20.63
CA ALA A 20 -8.34 -9.02 -21.37
C ALA A 20 -8.34 -7.76 -22.24
N GLY A 21 -9.45 -7.46 -22.93
CA GLY A 21 -9.61 -6.23 -23.71
C GLY A 21 -9.54 -4.95 -22.88
N CYS A 22 -10.02 -4.97 -21.64
CA CYS A 22 -9.87 -3.83 -20.71
C CYS A 22 -8.41 -3.61 -20.26
N LEU A 23 -7.57 -4.65 -20.30
CA LEU A 23 -6.19 -4.62 -19.85
C LEU A 23 -5.17 -4.40 -20.98
N ASP A 24 -5.62 -3.98 -22.16
CA ASP A 24 -4.74 -3.51 -23.23
C ASP A 24 -4.02 -2.22 -22.79
N LEU A 25 -2.70 -2.29 -22.61
CA LEU A 25 -1.90 -1.15 -22.16
C LEU A 25 -1.80 -0.01 -23.19
N SER A 26 -2.21 -0.23 -24.44
CA SER A 26 -2.31 0.83 -25.45
C SER A 26 -3.60 1.65 -25.32
N SER A 27 -4.65 1.08 -24.74
CA SER A 27 -5.94 1.72 -24.51
C SER A 27 -6.64 1.14 -23.26
N PRO A 28 -6.09 1.37 -22.06
CA PRO A 28 -6.57 0.72 -20.84
C PRO A 28 -7.95 1.22 -20.43
N LYS A 29 -8.79 0.32 -19.90
CA LYS A 29 -10.14 0.64 -19.42
C LYS A 29 -10.32 0.13 -18.00
N SER A 30 -10.82 1.00 -17.12
CA SER A 30 -11.22 0.62 -15.77
C SER A 30 -12.56 -0.12 -15.80
N PHE A 31 -12.69 -1.17 -15.00
CA PHE A 31 -13.91 -1.97 -14.91
C PHE A 31 -14.14 -2.47 -13.48
N PHE A 32 -15.37 -2.91 -13.19
CA PHE A 32 -15.74 -3.62 -11.98
C PHE A 32 -16.21 -5.02 -12.34
N LEU A 33 -15.70 -6.03 -11.65
CA LEU A 33 -16.13 -7.42 -11.83
C LEU A 33 -17.12 -7.81 -10.74
N PHE A 34 -18.40 -7.96 -11.12
CA PHE A 34 -19.43 -8.50 -10.24
C PHE A 34 -19.54 -10.01 -10.45
N ALA A 35 -19.24 -10.81 -9.42
CA ALA A 35 -19.37 -12.26 -9.54
C ALA A 35 -19.67 -12.93 -8.19
N GLY A 36 -20.62 -13.88 -8.20
CA GLY A 36 -21.07 -14.63 -7.02
C GLY A 36 -19.97 -15.49 -6.38
N ALA A 37 -20.25 -16.10 -5.22
CA ALA A 37 -19.33 -17.07 -4.63
C ALA A 37 -19.07 -18.24 -5.60
N GLY A 38 -17.83 -18.75 -5.65
CA GLY A 38 -17.47 -19.91 -6.50
C GLY A 38 -17.38 -19.64 -8.02
N SER A 39 -17.71 -18.44 -8.49
CA SER A 39 -17.67 -18.04 -9.92
C SER A 39 -16.28 -18.02 -10.58
N GLY A 40 -15.21 -18.31 -9.84
CA GLY A 40 -13.86 -18.32 -10.41
C GLY A 40 -13.16 -16.97 -10.53
N LYS A 41 -13.60 -15.92 -9.79
CA LYS A 41 -12.93 -14.58 -9.77
C LYS A 41 -11.40 -14.63 -9.75
N THR A 42 -10.81 -15.37 -8.82
CA THR A 42 -9.34 -15.50 -8.71
C THR A 42 -8.73 -16.20 -9.92
N ARG A 43 -9.45 -17.16 -10.53
CA ARG A 43 -9.02 -17.84 -11.77
C ARG A 43 -9.00 -16.87 -12.94
N SER A 44 -10.06 -16.08 -13.12
CA SER A 44 -10.15 -15.05 -14.17
C SER A 44 -9.09 -13.96 -13.98
N LEU A 45 -8.84 -13.51 -12.74
CA LEU A 45 -7.75 -12.57 -12.43
C LEU A 45 -6.38 -13.12 -12.87
N VAL A 46 -6.07 -14.37 -12.53
CA VAL A 46 -4.79 -15.00 -12.91
C VAL A 46 -4.66 -15.12 -14.43
N LYS A 47 -5.72 -15.53 -15.14
CA LYS A 47 -5.73 -15.57 -16.62
C LYS A 47 -5.50 -14.20 -17.23
N ALA A 48 -6.15 -13.17 -16.70
CA ALA A 48 -6.01 -11.80 -17.16
C ALA A 48 -4.57 -11.27 -16.97
N LEU A 49 -3.97 -11.55 -15.81
CA LEU A 49 -2.57 -11.20 -15.54
C LEU A 49 -1.59 -11.98 -16.44
N ASP A 50 -1.86 -13.25 -16.72
CA ASP A 50 -1.05 -14.05 -17.65
C ASP A 50 -1.17 -13.55 -19.09
N HIS A 51 -2.36 -13.08 -19.50
CA HIS A 51 -2.53 -12.39 -20.78
C HIS A 51 -1.66 -11.12 -20.84
N VAL A 52 -1.73 -10.25 -19.82
CA VAL A 52 -0.89 -9.04 -19.76
C VAL A 52 0.59 -9.39 -19.79
N ARG A 53 1.01 -10.44 -19.08
CA ARG A 53 2.39 -10.92 -19.09
C ARG A 53 2.84 -11.34 -20.48
N ARG A 54 2.04 -12.13 -21.20
CA ARG A 54 2.39 -12.62 -22.54
C ARG A 54 2.41 -11.51 -23.58
N THR A 55 1.49 -10.56 -23.47
CA THR A 55 1.33 -9.48 -24.46
C THR A 55 2.27 -8.30 -24.21
N PHE A 56 2.51 -7.93 -22.95
CA PHE A 56 3.22 -6.70 -22.57
C PHE A 56 4.42 -6.92 -21.64
N GLY A 57 4.73 -8.16 -21.25
CA GLY A 57 5.76 -8.48 -20.26
C GLY A 57 7.14 -7.94 -20.61
N GLU A 58 7.58 -8.05 -21.87
CA GLU A 58 8.87 -7.49 -22.31
C GLU A 58 8.90 -5.96 -22.18
N THR A 59 7.84 -5.29 -22.63
CA THR A 59 7.70 -3.82 -22.52
C THR A 59 7.73 -3.37 -21.06
N LEU A 60 7.01 -4.07 -20.18
CA LEU A 60 7.00 -3.79 -18.75
C LEU A 60 8.40 -3.94 -18.14
N ARG A 61 9.09 -5.05 -18.43
CA ARG A 61 10.47 -5.29 -17.96
C ARG A 61 11.43 -4.21 -18.47
N PHE A 62 11.37 -3.89 -19.76
CA PHE A 62 12.22 -2.86 -20.38
C PHE A 62 12.01 -1.48 -19.74
N ARG A 63 10.78 -1.13 -19.38
CA ARG A 63 10.43 0.14 -18.73
C ARG A 63 10.60 0.14 -17.22
N GLY A 64 11.01 -0.99 -16.61
CA GLY A 64 11.05 -1.13 -15.16
C GLY A 64 9.67 -1.02 -14.49
N GLN A 65 8.60 -1.35 -15.20
CA GLN A 65 7.23 -1.29 -14.73
C GLN A 65 6.72 -2.67 -14.31
N ARG A 66 5.77 -2.69 -13.37
CA ARG A 66 5.12 -3.90 -12.87
C ARG A 66 3.61 -3.69 -12.78
N VAL A 67 2.85 -4.78 -12.90
CA VAL A 67 1.41 -4.79 -12.62
C VAL A 67 1.21 -4.98 -11.12
N GLY A 68 0.56 -4.01 -10.46
CA GLY A 68 0.24 -4.11 -9.04
C GLY A 68 -1.08 -4.88 -8.81
N VAL A 69 -1.06 -5.88 -7.94
CA VAL A 69 -2.25 -6.61 -7.48
C VAL A 69 -2.37 -6.42 -5.98
N ILE A 70 -3.44 -5.76 -5.55
CA ILE A 70 -3.69 -5.46 -4.14
C ILE A 70 -4.78 -6.37 -3.61
N THR A 71 -4.51 -7.04 -2.49
CA THR A 71 -5.48 -7.92 -1.81
C THR A 71 -5.56 -7.58 -0.31
N TYR A 72 -6.48 -8.24 0.40
CA TYR A 72 -6.72 -7.98 1.81
C TYR A 72 -5.81 -8.82 2.73
N THR A 73 -5.47 -10.04 2.35
CA THR A 73 -4.75 -10.98 3.23
C THR A 73 -3.45 -11.50 2.60
N ASN A 74 -2.47 -11.80 3.45
CA ASN A 74 -1.21 -12.43 3.01
C ASN A 74 -1.45 -13.80 2.36
N ALA A 75 -2.40 -14.58 2.89
CA ALA A 75 -2.77 -15.88 2.29
C ALA A 75 -3.27 -15.73 0.85
N ALA A 76 -4.02 -14.66 0.54
CA ALA A 76 -4.43 -14.37 -0.83
C ALA A 76 -3.25 -13.89 -1.69
N CYS A 77 -2.31 -13.12 -1.12
CA CYS A 77 -1.07 -12.76 -1.82
C CYS A 77 -0.32 -14.02 -2.24
N ASP A 78 -0.09 -14.93 -1.30
CA ASP A 78 0.66 -16.17 -1.52
C ASP A 78 -0.02 -17.06 -2.55
N GLU A 79 -1.36 -17.18 -2.48
CA GLU A 79 -2.12 -17.97 -3.43
C GLU A 79 -2.01 -17.42 -4.86
N ILE A 80 -2.13 -16.10 -5.05
CA ILE A 80 -2.00 -15.48 -6.37
C ILE A 80 -0.55 -15.58 -6.87
N ASN A 81 0.44 -15.29 -6.02
CA ASN A 81 1.85 -15.40 -6.37
C ASN A 81 2.21 -16.82 -6.82
N ARG A 82 1.75 -17.86 -6.10
CA ARG A 82 1.95 -19.26 -6.49
C ARG A 82 1.36 -19.57 -7.86
N ARG A 83 0.15 -19.09 -8.15
CA ARG A 83 -0.52 -19.31 -9.45
C ARG A 83 0.16 -18.56 -10.61
N LEU A 84 0.87 -17.48 -10.31
CA LEU A 84 1.66 -16.71 -11.27
C LEU A 84 3.13 -17.15 -11.33
N GLU A 85 3.50 -18.23 -10.64
CA GLU A 85 4.87 -18.76 -10.58
C GLU A 85 5.88 -17.70 -10.11
N PHE A 86 5.45 -16.79 -9.23
CA PHE A 86 6.28 -15.70 -8.68
C PHE A 86 6.91 -14.80 -9.76
N ASP A 87 6.20 -14.53 -10.86
CA ASP A 87 6.71 -13.67 -11.92
C ASP A 87 6.96 -12.22 -11.45
N SER A 88 8.19 -11.75 -11.64
CA SER A 88 8.65 -10.39 -11.35
C SER A 88 7.89 -9.24 -12.04
N THR A 89 7.13 -9.50 -13.11
CA THR A 89 6.32 -8.46 -13.78
C THR A 89 5.06 -8.11 -13.00
N VAL A 90 4.71 -8.91 -11.99
CA VAL A 90 3.55 -8.69 -11.13
C VAL A 90 4.00 -8.52 -9.69
N GLU A 91 3.51 -7.47 -9.03
CA GLU A 91 3.72 -7.23 -7.62
C GLU A 91 2.41 -7.46 -6.87
N VAL A 92 2.32 -8.58 -6.16
CA VAL A 92 1.15 -8.91 -5.33
C VAL A 92 1.42 -8.50 -3.89
N SER A 93 0.55 -7.67 -3.32
CA SER A 93 0.73 -7.13 -1.97
C SER A 93 -0.60 -6.96 -1.26
N THR A 94 -0.55 -6.89 0.06
CA THR A 94 -1.71 -6.37 0.81
C THR A 94 -1.80 -4.87 0.63
N ILE A 95 -2.98 -4.28 0.87
CA ILE A 95 -3.12 -2.82 0.88
C ILE A 95 -2.14 -2.14 1.85
N HIS A 96 -1.85 -2.77 2.99
CA HIS A 96 -0.88 -2.25 3.96
C HIS A 96 0.55 -2.28 3.43
N SER A 97 0.96 -3.41 2.84
CA SER A 97 2.29 -3.55 2.24
C SER A 97 2.48 -2.58 1.07
N PHE A 98 1.45 -2.40 0.24
CA PHE A 98 1.46 -1.42 -0.85
C PHE A 98 1.57 0.01 -0.33
N ALA A 99 0.75 0.40 0.64
CA ALA A 99 0.84 1.75 1.22
C ALA A 99 2.20 2.00 1.87
N TRP A 100 2.76 1.00 2.56
CA TRP A 100 4.10 1.09 3.16
C TRP A 100 5.19 1.26 2.10
N SER A 101 5.12 0.54 0.96
CA SER A 101 6.14 0.66 -0.08
C SER A 101 6.21 2.08 -0.66
N LEU A 102 5.08 2.79 -0.73
CA LEU A 102 5.02 4.19 -1.17
C LEU A 102 5.66 5.18 -0.19
N ILE A 103 5.60 4.91 1.11
CA ILE A 103 6.03 5.88 2.15
C ILE A 103 7.38 5.54 2.80
N SER A 104 7.81 4.28 2.75
CA SER A 104 9.00 3.79 3.46
C SER A 104 10.31 4.47 3.05
N GLY A 105 10.42 4.99 1.83
CA GLY A 105 11.59 5.77 1.40
C GLY A 105 11.68 7.17 2.02
N LEU A 106 10.59 7.69 2.57
CA LEU A 106 10.47 9.08 3.01
C LEU A 106 10.75 9.28 4.51
N ASN A 107 11.31 8.27 5.18
CA ASN A 107 11.55 8.30 6.62
C ASN A 107 12.38 9.51 7.08
N HIS A 108 13.40 9.89 6.31
CA HIS A 108 14.21 11.07 6.61
C HIS A 108 13.36 12.35 6.54
N ASP A 109 12.67 12.55 5.43
CA ASP A 109 11.91 13.77 5.16
C ASP A 109 10.72 13.93 6.11
N ILE A 110 10.04 12.83 6.43
CA ILE A 110 8.96 12.80 7.42
C ILE A 110 9.51 13.16 8.80
N ARG A 111 10.68 12.62 9.19
CA ARG A 111 11.30 12.95 10.48
C ARG A 111 11.73 14.40 10.55
N GLU A 112 12.33 14.92 9.49
CA GLU A 112 12.79 16.30 9.45
C GLU A 112 11.61 17.27 9.50
N TRP A 113 10.59 17.04 8.68
CA TRP A 113 9.34 17.79 8.75
C TRP A 113 8.73 17.74 10.16
N LEU A 114 8.69 16.56 10.79
CA LEU A 114 8.15 16.41 12.14
C LEU A 114 8.96 17.19 13.18
N ARG A 115 10.29 17.25 13.06
CA ARG A 115 11.13 18.06 13.96
C ARG A 115 10.81 19.55 13.82
N THR A 116 10.80 20.08 12.59
CA THR A 116 10.47 21.48 12.34
C THR A 116 9.08 21.82 12.83
N ASN A 117 8.09 20.96 12.55
CA ASN A 117 6.71 21.15 12.96
C ASN A 117 6.55 21.13 14.49
N LEU A 118 7.16 20.17 15.18
CA LEU A 118 7.13 20.10 16.65
C LEU A 118 7.78 21.34 17.28
N ALA A 119 8.91 21.82 16.75
CA ALA A 119 9.56 23.03 17.23
C ALA A 119 8.64 24.26 17.08
N ALA A 120 8.01 24.43 15.91
CA ALA A 120 7.07 25.51 15.65
C ALA A 120 5.85 25.47 16.59
N GLU A 121 5.23 24.29 16.76
CA GLU A 121 4.09 24.11 17.67
C GLU A 121 4.45 24.39 19.13
N ILE A 122 5.66 24.04 19.57
CA ILE A 122 6.14 24.34 20.92
C ILE A 122 6.27 25.85 21.13
N GLU A 123 6.87 26.56 20.18
CA GLU A 123 7.05 28.02 20.27
C GLU A 123 5.69 28.75 20.26
N GLU A 124 4.74 28.31 19.43
CA GLU A 124 3.38 28.84 19.45
C GLU A 124 2.70 28.63 20.82
N LEU A 125 2.79 27.42 21.38
CA LEU A 125 2.20 27.11 22.69
C LEU A 125 2.84 27.91 23.83
N LYS A 126 4.17 28.11 23.80
CA LYS A 126 4.87 28.96 24.77
C LYS A 126 4.42 30.42 24.68
N ALA A 127 4.27 30.95 23.47
CA ALA A 127 3.79 32.31 23.26
C ALA A 127 2.35 32.50 23.77
N LEU A 128 1.47 31.52 23.55
CA LEU A 128 0.10 31.52 24.08
C LEU A 128 0.08 31.41 25.61
N GLU A 129 0.96 30.61 26.20
CA GLU A 129 1.07 30.50 27.64
C GLU A 129 1.57 31.81 28.27
N ALA A 130 2.57 32.45 27.67
CA ALA A 130 3.11 33.72 28.14
C ALA A 130 2.07 34.87 28.12
N LYS A 131 1.13 34.83 27.16
CA LYS A 131 0.04 35.81 27.05
C LYS A 131 -1.20 35.44 27.90
N GLY A 132 -1.29 34.20 28.36
CA GLY A 132 -2.47 33.65 29.03
C GLY A 132 -2.48 33.88 30.54
N ARG A 133 -3.65 33.69 31.18
CA ARG A 133 -3.77 33.68 32.64
C ARG A 133 -3.27 32.34 33.21
N SER A 134 -2.23 32.39 34.04
CA SER A 134 -1.68 31.24 34.77
C SER A 134 -2.71 30.60 35.71
N GLY A 135 -2.55 29.29 35.97
CA GLY A 135 -3.39 28.55 36.93
C GLY A 135 -4.79 28.20 36.41
N THR A 136 -5.09 28.50 35.15
CA THR A 136 -6.33 28.06 34.50
C THR A 136 -6.17 26.66 33.92
N LYS A 137 -7.30 25.96 33.68
CA LYS A 137 -7.29 24.66 32.98
C LYS A 137 -6.58 24.74 31.62
N ALA A 138 -6.80 25.83 30.87
CA ALA A 138 -6.14 26.05 29.57
C ALA A 138 -4.61 26.21 29.70
N SER A 139 -4.13 26.84 30.79
CA SER A 139 -2.69 26.95 31.10
C SER A 139 -2.09 25.57 31.40
N ALA A 140 -2.74 24.78 32.26
CA ALA A 140 -2.31 23.41 32.55
C ALA A 140 -2.24 22.51 31.30
N GLU A 141 -3.24 22.61 30.41
CA GLU A 141 -3.27 21.88 29.14
C GLU A 141 -2.13 22.28 28.19
N ARG A 142 -1.82 23.59 28.07
CA ARG A 142 -0.70 24.06 27.25
C ARG A 142 0.64 23.58 27.79
N ILE A 143 0.86 23.68 29.11
CA ILE A 143 2.10 23.19 29.75
C ILE A 143 2.29 21.70 29.49
N SER A 144 1.23 20.89 29.63
CA SER A 144 1.28 19.45 29.33
C SER A 144 1.59 19.17 27.85
N LYS A 145 0.99 19.93 26.92
CA LYS A 145 1.28 19.83 25.48
C LYS A 145 2.72 20.23 25.15
N ILE A 146 3.25 21.29 25.76
CA ILE A 146 4.66 21.71 25.59
C ILE A 146 5.59 20.61 26.08
N ALA A 147 5.35 20.05 27.27
CA ALA A 147 6.18 18.99 27.84
C ALA A 147 6.18 17.72 26.97
N SER A 148 5.00 17.25 26.56
CA SER A 148 4.86 16.05 25.72
C SER A 148 5.47 16.22 24.33
N LYS A 149 5.28 17.38 23.68
CA LYS A 149 5.91 17.69 22.39
C LYS A 149 7.43 17.86 22.52
N GLY A 150 7.89 18.53 23.57
CA GLY A 150 9.32 18.69 23.86
C GLY A 150 10.03 17.35 24.05
N LYS A 151 9.39 16.40 24.76
CA LYS A 151 9.89 15.03 24.88
C LYS A 151 10.00 14.34 23.51
N ARG A 152 8.95 14.39 22.69
CA ARG A 152 8.94 13.80 21.33
C ARG A 152 10.00 14.42 20.42
N LEU A 153 10.23 15.74 20.53
CA LEU A 153 11.27 16.43 19.76
C LEU A 153 12.68 15.96 20.16
N ALA A 154 12.93 15.79 21.47
CA ALA A 154 14.21 15.29 21.97
C ALA A 154 14.49 13.84 21.54
N GLU A 155 13.48 12.97 21.61
CA GLU A 155 13.57 11.57 21.15
C GLU A 155 13.87 11.49 19.64
N ASN A 156 13.28 12.38 18.85
CA ASN A 156 13.52 12.46 17.41
C ASN A 156 14.87 13.13 17.05
N GLY A 157 15.50 13.88 17.96
CA GLY A 157 16.78 14.57 17.72
C GLY A 157 18.03 13.69 17.93
N GLY A 158 17.89 12.50 18.50
CA GLY A 158 18.99 11.55 18.68
C GLY A 158 19.32 10.80 17.39
N GLU A 159 20.41 11.17 16.73
CA GLU A 159 21.03 10.37 15.68
C GLU A 159 21.36 8.96 16.18
N LYS A 160 20.56 7.97 15.79
CA LYS A 160 21.10 6.66 15.46
C LYS A 160 21.30 6.64 13.95
N VAL A 161 22.51 6.96 13.55
CA VAL A 161 23.03 6.66 12.22
C VAL A 161 23.09 5.13 12.11
N ASP A 162 22.03 4.52 11.60
CA ASP A 162 21.99 3.08 11.33
C ASP A 162 22.68 2.83 9.98
N HIS A 163 24.01 2.65 10.02
CA HIS A 163 24.74 2.00 8.93
C HIS A 163 24.67 0.49 9.16
N GLY A 164 23.68 -0.17 8.56
CA GLY A 164 23.72 -1.62 8.38
C GLY A 164 22.38 -2.31 8.49
N SER A 165 21.77 -2.60 7.34
CA SER A 165 20.95 -3.82 7.11
C SER A 165 19.94 -4.22 8.21
N GLY A 166 19.36 -3.25 8.91
CA GLY A 166 18.27 -3.45 9.85
C GLY A 166 16.96 -3.39 9.11
N GLY A 167 16.58 -4.50 8.46
CA GLY A 167 15.21 -4.66 7.98
C GLY A 167 14.28 -4.40 9.16
N ILE A 168 13.56 -3.27 9.12
CA ILE A 168 12.37 -3.08 9.95
C ILE A 168 11.49 -4.27 9.61
N VAL A 169 11.44 -5.25 10.51
CA VAL A 169 10.61 -6.42 10.37
C VAL A 169 9.22 -5.88 10.07
N PRO A 170 8.63 -6.19 8.91
CA PRO A 170 7.28 -5.73 8.61
C PRO A 170 6.43 -6.13 9.81
N LEU A 171 5.59 -5.20 10.30
CA LEU A 171 4.50 -5.58 11.19
C LEU A 171 3.84 -6.78 10.50
N ARG A 172 4.03 -7.97 11.07
CA ARG A 172 3.26 -9.15 10.68
C ARG A 172 1.84 -8.75 11.02
N ALA A 173 1.10 -8.29 10.00
CA ALA A 173 -0.34 -8.21 10.07
C ALA A 173 -0.81 -9.61 10.44
N ALA A 174 -1.36 -9.73 11.65
CA ALA A 174 -2.03 -10.93 12.13
C ALA A 174 -3.20 -11.29 11.22
#